data_AF-A0A1I5F192-F1
#
_entry.id   AF-A0A1I5F192-F1
#
_cell.length_a   1.000
_cell.length_b   1.000
_cell.length_c   1.000
_cell.angle_alpha   90.00
_cell.angle_beta   90.00
_cell.angle_gamma   90.00
#
_symmetry.space_group_name_H-M   'P 1'
#
loop_
_entity.id
_entity.type
_entity.pdbx_description
1 polymer ?
#
loop_
_entity_poly.entity_id
_entity_poly.type
_entity_poly.pdbx_seq_one_letter_code
_entity_poly.pdbx_strand_id
1 'polypeptide(L)'
;MGVRRKFNYMNLLLILVFVVGLGILLYPNISDFFNQKNSSKSINEYDETVAQMNEETRQVLFHETEDYNTTLLSNPVGRFADMTEEMKDEYYSTLDVDGSGMMCYLKIDKLGLNLPVFHGTTEDVLQKYVGHIEGTSLPTGGVGTHCGLSGHRGLPSAVLFTNLDRMEVGDVFSIIVLGEEHFYQIDQIVTVLPNDLSPLAIDPEMDYVTLVTCTPYGENTHRLMIRGVRIEDEKAEEVIENTDSSALKYGLTREQVVNVIAAVMGSIFVFVAVPVLLFPPVPTPKAYIRPWDDNIEEVCKAAIKVSEMATRANWEMDSVTHEADTFAKRRRWDDTLNHTDKLTESDSERPWDEYDFYDESVDYSEEESIRLWDDKVLEKVDQDWSVFDRDRNQQNLKFENINEIIDQGKVEDAFENLDDYFKEELRIGFELLEKSKKGK
;
A
#
# COMPACT_ATOMS: atom_id res chain seq x y z
N MET A 1 -16.46 -25.10 21.40
CA MET A 1 -15.34 -25.84 20.77
C MET A 1 -14.25 -24.84 20.39
N GLY A 2 -13.07 -24.91 21.00
CA GLY A 2 -11.95 -24.03 20.66
C GLY A 2 -11.39 -24.41 19.29
N VAL A 3 -11.49 -23.50 18.33
CA VAL A 3 -10.89 -23.67 17.00
C VAL A 3 -9.38 -23.60 17.18
N ARG A 4 -8.71 -24.76 17.23
CA ARG A 4 -7.25 -24.83 17.07
C ARG A 4 -6.93 -24.38 15.65
N ARG A 5 -6.50 -23.11 15.50
CA ARG A 5 -5.94 -22.58 14.25
C ARG A 5 -4.78 -23.48 13.84
N LYS A 6 -4.94 -24.26 12.77
CA LYS A 6 -3.82 -24.96 12.14
C LYS A 6 -2.92 -23.88 11.56
N PHE A 7 -1.70 -23.77 12.09
CA PHE A 7 -0.67 -22.88 11.57
C PHE A 7 -0.42 -23.25 10.11
N ASN A 8 -0.72 -22.33 9.19
CA ASN A 8 -0.63 -22.60 7.76
C ASN A 8 0.80 -22.29 7.30
N TYR A 9 1.66 -23.31 7.29
CA TYR A 9 3.08 -23.18 6.93
C TYR A 9 3.29 -22.52 5.56
N MET A 10 2.33 -22.67 4.64
CA MET A 10 2.34 -21.99 3.34
C MET A 10 2.22 -20.47 3.46
N ASN A 11 1.41 -19.96 4.37
CA ASN A 11 1.29 -18.50 4.59
C ASN A 11 2.56 -17.94 5.23
N LEU A 12 3.20 -18.72 6.12
CA LEU A 12 4.48 -18.35 6.72
C LEU A 12 5.61 -18.33 5.67
N LEU A 13 5.61 -19.28 4.74
CA LEU A 13 6.52 -19.28 3.58
C LEU A 13 6.29 -18.04 2.70
N LEU A 14 5.04 -17.70 2.38
CA LEU A 14 4.72 -16.52 1.56
C LEU A 14 5.15 -15.21 2.24
N ILE A 15 4.91 -15.08 3.55
CA ILE A 15 5.39 -13.93 4.33
C ILE A 15 6.91 -13.88 4.33
N LEU A 16 7.60 -15.02 4.49
CA LEU A 16 9.06 -15.09 4.44
C LEU A 16 9.59 -14.62 3.09
N VAL A 17 9.05 -15.15 1.98
CA VAL A 17 9.44 -14.75 0.61
C VAL A 17 9.18 -13.26 0.39
N PHE A 18 8.06 -12.74 0.86
CA PHE A 18 7.75 -11.31 0.78
C PHE A 18 8.74 -10.47 1.59
N VAL A 19 9.04 -10.83 2.84
CA VAL A 19 9.99 -10.11 3.69
C VAL A 19 11.39 -10.13 3.10
N VAL A 20 11.83 -11.26 2.54
CA VAL A 20 13.10 -11.37 1.83
C VAL A 20 13.10 -10.47 0.59
N GLY A 21 12.04 -10.50 -0.22
CA GLY A 21 11.92 -9.63 -1.40
C GLY A 21 11.91 -8.14 -1.05
N LEU A 22 11.19 -7.76 0.00
CA LEU A 22 11.18 -6.40 0.53
C LEU A 22 12.55 -5.99 1.07
N GLY A 23 13.23 -6.90 1.78
CA GLY A 23 14.60 -6.69 2.27
C GLY A 23 15.59 -6.43 1.13
N ILE A 24 15.51 -7.20 0.04
CA ILE A 24 16.35 -6.99 -1.16
C ILE A 24 16.05 -5.63 -1.80
N LEU A 25 14.78 -5.24 -1.90
CA LEU A 25 14.37 -3.96 -2.48
C LEU A 25 14.83 -2.77 -1.63
N LEU A 26 14.76 -2.88 -0.30
CA LEU A 26 15.16 -1.82 0.62
C LEU A 26 16.65 -1.79 0.91
N TYR A 27 17.38 -2.88 0.64
CA TYR A 27 18.81 -3.00 0.96
C TYR A 27 19.65 -1.83 0.41
N PRO A 28 19.51 -1.40 -0.86
CA PRO A 28 20.33 -0.30 -1.37
C PRO A 28 20.11 1.02 -0.64
N ASN A 29 18.86 1.40 -0.38
CA ASN A 29 18.54 2.63 0.35
C ASN A 29 19.04 2.59 1.80
N ILE A 30 18.88 1.45 2.49
CA ILE A 30 19.34 1.30 3.88
C ILE A 30 20.86 1.31 3.94
N SER A 31 21.53 0.57 3.05
CA SER A 31 22.98 0.52 2.98
C SER A 31 23.58 1.88 2.65
N ASP A 32 23.00 2.61 1.69
CA ASP A 32 23.44 3.94 1.31
C ASP A 32 23.30 4.92 2.47
N PHE A 33 22.19 4.86 3.22
CA PHE A 33 22.02 5.66 4.44
C PHE A 33 23.12 5.39 5.47
N PHE A 34 23.50 4.12 5.70
CA PHE A 34 24.61 3.80 6.59
C PHE A 34 25.96 4.29 6.05
N ASN A 35 26.20 4.20 4.73
CA ASN A 35 27.41 4.70 4.10
C ASN A 35 27.51 6.23 4.14
N GLN A 36 26.41 6.95 3.95
CA GLN A 36 26.35 8.40 4.07
C GLN A 36 26.64 8.83 5.51
N LYS A 37 26.10 8.12 6.51
CA LYS A 37 26.41 8.38 7.92
C LYS A 37 27.88 8.13 8.24
N ASN A 38 28.45 7.05 7.72
CA ASN A 38 29.87 6.74 7.92
C ASN A 38 30.77 7.78 7.24
N SER A 39 30.42 8.19 6.02
CA SER A 39 31.09 9.28 5.29
C SER A 39 31.06 10.59 6.06
N SER A 40 29.89 10.95 6.61
CA SER A 40 29.73 12.15 7.45
C SER A 40 30.60 12.07 8.71
N LYS A 41 30.77 10.88 9.30
CA LYS A 41 31.65 10.69 10.45
C LYS A 41 33.12 10.95 10.06
N SER A 42 33.60 10.37 8.96
CA SER A 42 34.97 10.57 8.49
C SER A 42 35.25 12.04 8.16
N ILE A 43 34.32 12.74 7.51
CA ILE A 43 34.43 14.19 7.25
C ILE A 43 34.50 14.99 8.55
N ASN A 44 33.63 14.70 9.51
CA ASN A 44 33.66 15.42 10.79
C ASN A 44 34.97 15.16 11.56
N GLU A 45 35.47 13.92 11.57
CA GLU A 45 36.74 13.56 12.22
C GLU A 45 37.94 14.27 11.55
N TYR A 46 37.92 14.34 10.22
CA TYR A 46 38.89 15.11 9.44
C TYR A 46 38.84 16.61 9.77
N ASP A 47 37.64 17.22 9.72
CA ASP A 47 37.44 18.65 10.02
C ASP A 47 37.85 18.99 11.46
N GLU A 48 37.51 18.14 12.43
CA GLU A 48 37.93 18.31 13.83
C GLU A 48 39.46 18.28 13.96
N THR A 49 40.12 17.36 13.25
CA THR A 49 41.59 17.23 13.29
C THR A 49 42.28 18.43 12.65
N VAL A 50 41.81 18.85 11.47
CA VAL A 50 42.32 20.02 10.76
C VAL A 50 42.07 21.30 11.55
N ALA A 51 40.90 21.47 12.17
CA ALA A 51 40.59 22.65 12.98
C ALA A 51 41.44 22.77 14.25
N GLN A 52 41.93 21.65 14.79
CA GLN A 52 42.85 21.62 15.94
C GLN A 52 44.33 21.74 15.54
N MET A 53 44.62 21.59 14.24
CA MET A 53 45.98 21.73 13.70
C MET A 53 46.44 23.18 13.78
N ASN A 54 47.70 23.39 14.15
CA ASN A 54 48.28 24.72 14.09
C ASN A 54 48.65 25.11 12.65
N GLU A 55 48.78 26.40 12.41
CA GLU A 55 49.08 26.95 11.07
C GLU A 55 50.40 26.44 10.49
N GLU A 56 51.44 26.28 11.31
CA GLU A 56 52.76 25.84 10.86
C GLU A 56 52.72 24.40 10.32
N THR A 57 52.06 23.49 11.04
CA THR A 57 51.87 22.10 10.60
C THR A 57 51.06 22.03 9.30
N ARG A 58 50.01 22.86 9.19
CA ARG A 58 49.21 22.94 7.96
C ARG A 58 50.03 23.40 6.76
N GLN A 59 50.85 24.44 6.93
CA GLN A 59 51.73 24.94 5.88
C GLN A 59 52.79 23.91 5.47
N VAL A 60 53.32 23.14 6.42
CA VAL A 60 54.23 22.03 6.12
C VAL A 60 53.54 20.99 5.23
N LEU A 61 52.33 20.56 5.56
CA LEU A 61 51.59 19.59 4.75
C LEU A 61 51.29 20.11 3.33
N PHE A 62 50.94 21.40 3.19
CA PHE A 62 50.78 22.02 1.87
C PHE A 62 52.08 22.01 1.07
N HIS A 63 53.20 22.39 1.68
CA HIS A 63 54.51 22.41 1.03
C HIS A 63 54.97 21.00 0.63
N GLU A 64 54.82 20.00 1.50
CA GLU A 64 55.14 18.60 1.18
C GLU A 64 54.30 18.10 -0.01
N THR A 65 53.03 18.49 -0.06
CA THR A 65 52.13 18.15 -1.17
C THR A 65 52.54 18.87 -2.47
N GLU A 66 52.94 20.14 -2.39
CA GLU A 66 53.43 20.91 -3.54
C GLU A 66 54.74 20.32 -4.11
N ASP A 67 55.67 19.91 -3.24
CA ASP A 67 56.92 19.25 -3.63
C ASP A 67 56.63 17.92 -4.35
N TYR A 68 55.71 17.11 -3.80
CA TYR A 68 55.26 15.87 -4.43
C TYR A 68 54.65 16.13 -5.82
N ASN A 69 53.74 17.09 -5.92
CA ASN A 69 53.09 17.47 -7.18
C ASN A 69 54.08 17.99 -8.24
N THR A 70 55.08 18.76 -7.82
CA THR A 70 56.15 19.26 -8.69
C THR A 70 57.02 18.13 -9.25
N THR A 71 57.24 17.09 -8.45
CA THR A 71 57.97 15.88 -8.87
C THR A 71 57.19 15.12 -9.96
N LEU A 72 55.86 15.02 -9.84
CA LEU A 72 55.00 14.41 -10.86
C LEU A 72 54.99 15.20 -12.18
N LEU A 73 54.92 16.54 -12.10
CA LEU A 73 54.98 17.41 -13.28
C LEU A 73 56.30 17.22 -14.06
N SER A 74 57.40 16.99 -13.34
CA SER A 74 58.74 16.77 -13.93
C SER A 74 58.91 15.38 -14.57
N ASN A 75 58.01 14.43 -14.31
CA ASN A 75 58.03 13.07 -14.86
C ASN A 75 56.66 12.66 -15.47
N PRO A 76 56.19 13.33 -16.53
CA PRO A 76 54.83 13.13 -17.04
C PRO A 76 54.59 11.74 -17.66
N VAL A 77 55.66 11.05 -18.10
CA VAL A 77 55.59 9.74 -18.78
C VAL A 77 55.66 8.58 -17.77
N GLY A 78 56.45 8.73 -16.69
CA GLY A 78 56.71 7.65 -15.73
C GLY A 78 55.72 7.57 -14.57
N ARG A 79 54.84 8.57 -14.40
CA ARG A 79 53.96 8.68 -13.24
C ARG A 79 52.90 7.58 -13.07
N PHE A 80 52.59 6.82 -14.13
CA PHE A 80 51.70 5.64 -14.06
C PHE A 80 52.46 4.31 -14.20
N ALA A 81 53.80 4.33 -14.16
CA ALA A 81 54.59 3.11 -14.07
C ALA A 81 54.49 2.50 -12.67
N ASP A 82 54.89 1.23 -12.53
CA ASP A 82 54.95 0.57 -11.23
C ASP A 82 55.79 1.41 -10.25
N MET A 83 55.16 1.90 -9.19
CA MET A 83 55.84 2.65 -8.14
C MET A 83 56.76 1.72 -7.35
N THR A 84 57.96 2.21 -7.02
CA THR A 84 58.82 1.55 -6.03
C THR A 84 58.14 1.58 -4.65
N GLU A 85 58.56 0.71 -3.75
CA GLU A 85 58.01 0.71 -2.38
C GLU A 85 58.27 2.07 -1.68
N GLU A 86 59.43 2.70 -1.92
CA GLU A 86 59.74 4.04 -1.40
C GLU A 86 58.77 5.11 -1.93
N MET A 87 58.41 5.07 -3.21
CA MET A 87 57.44 6.00 -3.81
C MET A 87 56.02 5.78 -3.28
N LYS A 88 55.66 4.52 -2.98
CA LYS A 88 54.37 4.21 -2.34
C LYS A 88 54.33 4.74 -0.91
N ASP A 89 55.40 4.52 -0.14
CA ASP A 89 55.48 4.99 1.24
C ASP A 89 55.39 6.52 1.30
N GLU A 90 56.08 7.24 0.40
CA GLU A 90 55.95 8.69 0.25
C GLU A 90 54.51 9.10 -0.12
N TYR A 91 53.91 8.45 -1.10
CA TYR A 91 52.53 8.72 -1.52
C TYR A 91 51.52 8.53 -0.38
N TYR A 92 51.56 7.40 0.34
CA TYR A 92 50.61 7.10 1.41
C TYR A 92 50.85 7.88 2.71
N SER A 93 52.00 8.56 2.85
CA SER A 93 52.30 9.42 4.01
C SER A 93 52.07 10.90 3.75
N THR A 94 52.08 11.33 2.49
CA THR A 94 51.83 12.73 2.12
C THR A 94 50.33 13.03 2.19
N LEU A 95 49.94 14.12 2.86
CA LEU A 95 48.53 14.52 3.03
C LEU A 95 47.67 13.49 3.79
N ASP A 96 48.28 12.68 4.66
CA ASP A 96 47.58 11.81 5.62
C ASP A 96 47.53 12.47 7.00
N VAL A 97 46.45 13.22 7.26
CA VAL A 97 46.34 14.13 8.42
C VAL A 97 46.29 13.38 9.77
N ASP A 98 45.59 12.25 9.82
CA ASP A 98 45.29 11.52 11.05
C ASP A 98 45.73 10.05 11.03
N GLY A 99 46.41 9.61 9.96
CA GLY A 99 46.82 8.22 9.78
C GLY A 99 45.71 7.31 9.24
N SER A 100 44.53 7.85 8.91
CA SER A 100 43.41 7.09 8.36
C SER A 100 43.54 6.86 6.84
N GLY A 101 44.40 7.64 6.18
CA GLY A 101 44.52 7.69 4.73
C GLY A 101 43.48 8.62 4.06
N MET A 102 42.66 9.35 4.81
CA MET A 102 41.76 10.37 4.26
C MET A 102 42.54 11.65 3.93
N MET A 103 42.49 12.07 2.66
CA MET A 103 43.20 13.26 2.17
C MET A 103 42.36 14.54 2.31
N CYS A 104 41.11 14.46 1.87
CA CYS A 104 40.20 15.58 1.68
C CYS A 104 38.77 15.04 1.50
N TYR A 105 37.82 15.92 1.19
CA TYR A 105 36.50 15.49 0.71
C TYR A 105 36.04 16.30 -0.50
N LEU A 106 35.25 15.63 -1.35
CA LEU A 106 34.68 16.15 -2.57
C LEU A 106 33.21 16.50 -2.35
N LYS A 107 32.84 17.73 -2.68
CA LYS A 107 31.48 18.24 -2.60
C LYS A 107 30.95 18.57 -3.99
N ILE A 108 29.75 18.05 -4.30
CA ILE A 108 29.04 18.29 -5.57
C ILE A 108 27.60 18.68 -5.24
N ASP A 109 27.35 19.98 -5.08
CA ASP A 109 26.07 20.51 -4.60
C ASP A 109 24.90 20.13 -5.52
N LYS A 110 25.10 20.21 -6.84
CA LYS A 110 24.11 19.81 -7.86
C LYS A 110 23.61 18.37 -7.68
N LEU A 111 24.46 17.48 -7.16
CA LEU A 111 24.12 16.08 -6.90
C LEU A 111 23.82 15.79 -5.43
N GLY A 112 23.97 16.77 -4.53
CA GLY A 112 23.84 16.59 -3.09
C GLY A 112 24.87 15.62 -2.50
N LEU A 113 26.08 15.59 -3.07
CA LEU A 113 27.14 14.67 -2.66
C LEU A 113 28.18 15.39 -1.79
N ASN A 114 28.57 14.74 -0.70
CA ASN A 114 29.73 15.08 0.09
C ASN A 114 30.47 13.78 0.42
N LEU A 115 31.61 13.55 -0.23
CA LEU A 115 32.27 12.26 -0.32
C LEU A 115 33.72 12.34 0.20
N PRO A 116 34.09 11.55 1.22
CA PRO A 116 35.48 11.41 1.64
C PRO A 116 36.35 10.91 0.48
N VAL A 117 37.56 11.47 0.38
CA VAL A 117 38.58 11.07 -0.57
C VAL A 117 39.75 10.45 0.19
N PHE A 118 40.05 9.19 -0.12
CA PHE A 118 41.12 8.42 0.50
C PHE A 118 42.26 8.16 -0.49
N HIS A 119 43.43 7.85 0.04
CA HIS A 119 44.55 7.37 -0.74
C HIS A 119 44.21 6.08 -1.51
N GLY A 120 44.57 6.09 -2.79
CA GLY A 120 44.58 4.91 -3.65
C GLY A 120 43.19 4.50 -4.12
N THR A 121 43.16 3.53 -5.03
CA THR A 121 41.95 3.03 -5.68
C THR A 121 41.75 1.54 -5.45
N THR A 122 42.08 1.07 -4.25
CA THR A 122 41.85 -0.33 -3.86
C THR A 122 40.36 -0.61 -3.73
N GLU A 123 39.96 -1.88 -3.87
CA GLU A 123 38.56 -2.29 -3.76
C GLU A 123 37.96 -1.90 -2.39
N ASP A 124 38.74 -2.03 -1.31
CA ASP A 124 38.29 -1.69 0.04
C ASP A 124 37.97 -0.20 0.22
N VAL A 125 38.69 0.67 -0.51
CA VAL A 125 38.43 2.12 -0.58
C VAL A 125 37.21 2.37 -1.46
N LEU A 126 37.22 1.91 -2.71
CA LEU A 126 36.19 2.26 -3.69
C LEU A 126 34.79 1.71 -3.36
N GLN A 127 34.70 0.65 -2.55
CA GLN A 127 33.42 0.12 -2.05
C GLN A 127 32.71 1.07 -1.06
N LYS A 128 33.41 2.05 -0.50
CA LYS A 128 32.92 2.93 0.57
C LYS A 128 33.09 4.42 0.27
N TYR A 129 34.16 4.78 -0.43
CA TYR A 129 34.63 6.16 -0.57
C TYR A 129 35.12 6.45 -1.99
N VAL A 130 35.49 7.71 -2.23
CA VAL A 130 36.24 8.10 -3.42
C VAL A 130 37.73 7.83 -3.16
N GLY A 131 38.42 7.29 -4.15
CA GLY A 131 39.85 7.02 -4.09
C GLY A 131 40.63 7.97 -4.98
N HIS A 132 41.74 8.51 -4.48
CA HIS A 132 42.71 9.25 -5.28
C HIS A 132 43.49 8.29 -6.19
N ILE A 133 43.64 8.63 -7.47
CA ILE A 133 44.36 7.82 -8.45
C ILE A 133 45.86 8.00 -8.25
N GLU A 134 46.55 6.90 -7.94
CA GLU A 134 48.01 6.89 -7.83
C GLU A 134 48.67 7.40 -9.11
N GLY A 135 49.68 8.27 -8.98
CA GLY A 135 50.36 8.91 -10.11
C GLY A 135 49.71 10.18 -10.65
N THR A 136 48.57 10.61 -10.10
CA THR A 136 48.00 11.96 -10.32
C THR A 136 48.40 12.92 -9.21
N SER A 137 48.25 14.22 -9.46
CA SER A 137 48.56 15.25 -8.45
C SER A 137 47.63 15.12 -7.25
N LEU A 138 48.20 15.28 -6.05
CA LEU A 138 47.45 15.32 -4.81
C LEU A 138 46.49 16.53 -4.76
N PRO A 139 45.36 16.41 -4.03
CA PRO A 139 44.20 17.30 -4.17
C PRO A 139 44.32 18.66 -3.46
N THR A 140 45.50 19.29 -3.46
CA THR A 140 45.71 20.68 -2.99
C THR A 140 45.66 21.72 -4.11
N GLY A 141 45.53 21.27 -5.36
CA GLY A 141 45.50 22.14 -6.54
C GLY A 141 46.85 22.83 -6.80
N GLY A 142 46.79 23.95 -7.51
CA GLY A 142 47.97 24.71 -7.95
C GLY A 142 48.22 24.57 -9.45
N VAL A 143 48.83 25.59 -10.05
CA VAL A 143 49.16 25.60 -11.48
C VAL A 143 50.15 24.49 -11.79
N GLY A 144 49.89 23.73 -12.85
CA GLY A 144 50.71 22.57 -13.22
C GLY A 144 50.31 21.29 -12.49
N THR A 145 49.07 21.21 -11.99
CA THR A 145 48.54 20.02 -11.31
C THR A 145 47.35 19.44 -12.05
N HIS A 146 47.21 18.11 -11.97
CA HIS A 146 46.04 17.39 -12.45
C HIS A 146 45.75 16.22 -11.50
N CYS A 147 44.76 16.41 -10.63
CA CYS A 147 44.29 15.40 -9.69
C CYS A 147 43.25 14.48 -10.34
N GLY A 148 43.36 13.17 -10.12
CA GLY A 148 42.40 12.17 -10.57
C GLY A 148 41.69 11.53 -9.39
N LEU A 149 40.36 11.58 -9.36
CA LEU A 149 39.55 10.99 -8.31
C LEU A 149 38.65 9.91 -8.91
N SER A 150 38.70 8.69 -8.37
CA SER A 150 37.96 7.53 -8.83
C SER A 150 36.86 7.15 -7.86
N GLY A 151 35.67 6.84 -8.38
CA GLY A 151 34.56 6.34 -7.58
C GLY A 151 33.72 5.34 -8.37
N HIS A 152 33.17 4.34 -7.68
CA HIS A 152 32.30 3.37 -8.33
C HIS A 152 31.00 3.99 -8.84
N ARG A 153 30.45 3.36 -9.89
CA ARG A 153 29.13 3.65 -10.44
C ARG A 153 28.21 2.46 -10.21
N GLY A 154 27.10 2.67 -9.52
CA GLY A 154 26.04 1.67 -9.35
C GLY A 154 26.35 0.57 -8.33
N LEU A 155 27.02 0.90 -7.23
CA LEU A 155 27.13 -0.06 -6.13
C LEU A 155 25.74 -0.34 -5.53
N PRO A 156 25.43 -1.59 -5.16
CA PRO A 156 24.22 -1.88 -4.39
C PRO A 156 24.22 -1.22 -3.01
N SER A 157 25.39 -0.87 -2.49
CA SER A 157 25.58 -0.41 -1.12
C SER A 157 25.68 1.12 -0.98
N ALA A 158 26.08 1.86 -2.01
CA ALA A 158 26.34 3.30 -1.94
C ALA A 158 26.13 4.02 -3.28
N VAL A 159 25.65 5.26 -3.25
CA VAL A 159 25.44 6.08 -4.47
C VAL A 159 26.78 6.47 -5.11
N LEU A 160 27.76 6.99 -4.36
CA LEU A 160 29.06 7.44 -4.90
C LEU A 160 28.92 8.22 -6.22
N PHE A 161 29.63 7.83 -7.29
CA PHE A 161 29.58 8.47 -8.61
C PHE A 161 28.47 7.94 -9.52
N THR A 162 27.46 7.24 -8.98
CA THR A 162 26.33 6.69 -9.75
C THR A 162 25.69 7.71 -10.68
N ASN A 163 25.50 8.94 -10.17
CA ASN A 163 24.79 10.03 -10.85
C ASN A 163 25.72 11.05 -11.51
N LEU A 164 27.01 10.72 -11.66
CA LEU A 164 27.99 11.65 -12.24
C LEU A 164 27.68 11.98 -13.71
N ASP A 165 26.94 11.13 -14.42
CA ASP A 165 26.45 11.38 -15.78
C ASP A 165 25.38 12.49 -15.89
N ARG A 166 24.89 13.01 -14.75
CA ARG A 166 23.97 14.16 -14.70
C ARG A 166 24.70 15.50 -14.66
N MET A 167 26.03 15.49 -14.55
CA MET A 167 26.85 16.70 -14.62
C MET A 167 27.04 17.13 -16.08
N GLU A 168 27.15 18.43 -16.28
CA GLU A 168 27.27 19.10 -17.56
C GLU A 168 28.45 20.09 -17.54
N VAL A 169 28.96 20.44 -18.72
CA VAL A 169 29.97 21.50 -18.85
C VAL A 169 29.39 22.81 -18.30
N GLY A 170 30.15 23.46 -17.42
CA GLY A 170 29.76 24.67 -16.71
C GLY A 170 29.30 24.45 -15.27
N ASP A 171 28.92 23.22 -14.88
CA ASP A 171 28.63 22.92 -13.47
C ASP A 171 29.90 23.00 -12.62
N VAL A 172 29.72 23.16 -11.29
CA VAL A 172 30.81 23.32 -10.33
C VAL A 172 30.80 22.19 -9.29
N PHE A 173 31.98 21.80 -8.86
CA PHE A 173 32.23 20.98 -7.67
C PHE A 173 33.40 21.59 -6.87
N SER A 174 33.53 21.20 -5.61
CA SER A 174 34.64 21.66 -4.76
C SER A 174 35.36 20.53 -4.05
N ILE A 175 36.64 20.76 -3.78
CA ILE A 175 37.50 19.92 -2.95
C ILE A 175 37.79 20.70 -1.68
N ILE A 176 37.53 20.10 -0.51
CA ILE A 176 37.86 20.69 0.78
C ILE A 176 39.05 19.93 1.35
N VAL A 177 40.19 20.62 1.49
CA VAL A 177 41.48 20.06 1.87
C VAL A 177 42.18 20.99 2.86
N LEU A 178 42.62 20.47 4.00
CA LEU A 178 43.32 21.23 5.06
C LEU A 178 42.59 22.53 5.48
N GLY A 179 41.26 22.54 5.38
CA GLY A 179 40.40 23.67 5.75
C GLY A 179 40.27 24.74 4.67
N GLU A 180 40.80 24.51 3.47
CA GLU A 180 40.58 25.33 2.28
C GLU A 180 39.57 24.65 1.36
N GLU A 181 38.66 25.41 0.76
CA GLU A 181 37.73 24.94 -0.27
C GLU A 181 38.24 25.41 -1.64
N HIS A 182 38.33 24.49 -2.60
CA HIS A 182 38.84 24.74 -3.94
C HIS A 182 37.78 24.40 -4.97
N PHE A 183 37.33 25.39 -5.73
CA PHE A 183 36.24 25.24 -6.69
C PHE A 183 36.75 24.94 -8.10
N TYR A 184 36.08 24.00 -8.77
CA TYR A 184 36.38 23.59 -10.13
C TYR A 184 35.12 23.62 -10.98
N GLN A 185 35.20 24.30 -12.13
CA GLN A 185 34.13 24.33 -13.12
C GLN A 185 34.40 23.31 -14.21
N ILE A 186 33.40 22.50 -14.56
CA ILE A 186 33.54 21.47 -15.59
C ILE A 186 33.77 22.13 -16.95
N ASP A 187 34.90 21.81 -17.58
CA ASP A 187 35.26 22.27 -18.92
C ASP A 187 35.19 21.15 -19.97
N GLN A 188 35.26 19.89 -19.54
CA GLN A 188 35.33 18.74 -20.42
C GLN A 188 34.67 17.49 -19.81
N ILE A 189 33.91 16.78 -20.64
CA ILE A 189 33.36 15.45 -20.33
C ILE A 189 33.70 14.51 -21.48
N VAL A 190 34.40 13.42 -21.19
CA VAL A 190 34.81 12.43 -22.19
C VAL A 190 34.51 11.00 -21.74
N THR A 191 34.33 10.11 -22.70
CA THR A 191 34.25 8.67 -22.47
C THR A 191 35.41 7.98 -23.18
N VAL A 192 36.22 7.25 -22.42
CA VAL A 192 37.45 6.62 -22.92
C VAL A 192 37.53 5.15 -22.55
N LEU A 193 38.47 4.41 -23.15
CA LEU A 193 38.76 3.04 -22.76
C LEU A 193 39.47 3.01 -21.39
N PRO A 194 39.35 1.92 -20.60
CA PRO A 194 39.94 1.85 -19.26
C PRO A 194 41.47 2.08 -19.21
N ASN A 195 42.18 1.76 -20.29
CA ASN A 195 43.64 1.89 -20.38
C ASN A 195 44.08 3.24 -20.98
N ASP A 196 43.13 4.10 -21.37
CA ASP A 196 43.43 5.41 -21.93
C ASP A 196 43.50 6.44 -20.81
N LEU A 197 44.73 6.73 -20.37
CA LEU A 197 45.04 7.72 -19.33
C LEU A 197 45.36 9.10 -19.92
N SER A 198 45.27 9.28 -21.25
CA SER A 198 45.60 10.55 -21.89
C SER A 198 44.78 11.74 -21.38
N PRO A 199 43.49 11.61 -20.98
CA PRO A 199 42.75 12.74 -20.43
C PRO A 199 43.26 13.23 -19.07
N LEU A 200 44.03 12.41 -18.35
CA LEU A 200 44.61 12.77 -17.05
C LEU A 200 45.95 13.51 -17.19
N ALA A 201 46.43 13.79 -18.40
CA ALA A 201 47.69 14.49 -18.65
C ALA A 201 47.76 15.83 -17.91
N ILE A 202 48.91 16.12 -17.28
CA ILE A 202 49.14 17.40 -16.61
C ILE A 202 49.43 18.45 -17.67
N ASP A 203 48.74 19.59 -17.55
CA ASP A 203 49.04 20.80 -18.29
C ASP A 203 49.81 21.75 -17.36
N PRO A 204 51.04 22.17 -17.70
CA PRO A 204 51.87 23.02 -16.84
C PRO A 204 51.24 24.38 -16.50
N GLU A 205 50.25 24.84 -17.25
CA GLU A 205 49.63 26.16 -17.07
C GLU A 205 48.27 26.10 -16.36
N MET A 206 47.77 24.90 -16.06
CA MET A 206 46.40 24.69 -15.58
C MET A 206 46.37 23.95 -14.24
N ASP A 207 45.29 24.14 -13.51
CA ASP A 207 44.95 23.41 -12.29
C ASP A 207 43.65 22.63 -12.56
N TYR A 208 43.77 21.31 -12.69
CA TYR A 208 42.68 20.41 -13.08
C TYR A 208 42.37 19.36 -12.01
N VAL A 209 41.09 19.03 -11.90
CA VAL A 209 40.62 17.81 -11.21
C VAL A 209 39.74 17.04 -12.17
N THR A 210 39.99 15.74 -12.33
CA THR A 210 39.14 14.84 -13.11
C THR A 210 38.47 13.80 -12.21
N LEU A 211 37.15 13.77 -12.25
CA LEU A 211 36.31 12.74 -11.63
C LEU A 211 36.12 11.58 -12.61
N VAL A 212 36.51 10.38 -12.21
CA VAL A 212 36.55 9.18 -13.03
C VAL A 212 35.59 8.13 -12.49
N THR A 213 34.74 7.59 -13.37
CA THR A 213 33.86 6.47 -13.02
C THR A 213 33.66 5.51 -14.18
N CYS A 214 33.08 4.34 -13.92
CA CYS A 214 32.79 3.35 -14.95
C CYS A 214 31.55 3.73 -15.77
N THR A 215 31.54 3.42 -17.06
CA THR A 215 30.38 3.63 -17.95
C THR A 215 30.39 2.62 -19.12
N PRO A 216 29.26 2.30 -19.78
CA PRO A 216 27.87 2.56 -19.41
C PRO A 216 27.45 1.87 -18.10
N TYR A 217 26.36 2.33 -17.51
CA TYR A 217 25.84 1.81 -16.23
C TYR A 217 25.55 0.30 -16.32
N GLY A 218 26.13 -0.50 -15.42
CA GLY A 218 25.96 -1.95 -15.38
C GLY A 218 26.81 -2.75 -16.37
N GLU A 219 27.48 -2.10 -17.33
CA GLU A 219 28.40 -2.74 -18.28
C GLU A 219 29.88 -2.44 -17.95
N ASN A 220 30.19 -1.20 -17.53
CA ASN A 220 31.51 -0.78 -17.04
C ASN A 220 32.69 -0.99 -18.02
N THR A 221 32.42 -1.02 -19.32
CA THR A 221 33.41 -1.27 -20.39
C THR A 221 34.32 -0.08 -20.68
N HIS A 222 33.88 1.12 -20.33
CA HIS A 222 34.56 2.41 -20.56
C HIS A 222 34.69 3.18 -19.24
N ARG A 223 35.35 4.34 -19.30
CA ARG A 223 35.44 5.32 -18.22
C ARG A 223 34.80 6.63 -18.64
N LEU A 224 33.87 7.12 -17.83
CA LEU A 224 33.39 8.48 -17.90
C LEU A 224 34.36 9.34 -17.09
N MET A 225 34.92 10.37 -17.71
CA MET A 225 35.84 11.31 -17.09
C MET A 225 35.26 12.71 -17.21
N ILE A 226 35.11 13.37 -16.07
CA ILE A 226 34.60 14.74 -15.96
C ILE A 226 35.70 15.61 -15.39
N ARG A 227 36.25 16.49 -16.22
CA ARG A 227 37.33 17.39 -15.84
C ARG A 227 36.76 18.74 -15.47
N GLY A 228 37.21 19.25 -14.33
CA GLY A 228 37.01 20.62 -13.89
C GLY A 228 38.32 21.39 -13.89
N VAL A 229 38.24 22.67 -14.24
CA VAL A 229 39.33 23.65 -14.15
C VAL A 229 39.11 24.54 -12.94
N ARG A 230 40.19 24.85 -12.21
CA ARG A 230 40.15 25.73 -11.04
C ARG A 230 39.54 27.10 -11.40
N ILE A 231 38.64 27.57 -10.55
CA ILE A 231 38.02 28.90 -10.64
C ILE A 231 38.16 29.66 -9.32
N GLU A 232 37.98 30.98 -9.37
CA GLU A 232 37.93 31.85 -8.18
C GLU A 232 36.59 31.67 -7.43
N ASP A 233 36.63 31.86 -6.11
CA ASP A 233 35.50 31.63 -5.21
C ASP A 233 34.27 32.47 -5.60
N GLU A 234 34.43 33.74 -5.98
CA GLU A 234 33.30 34.59 -6.35
C GLU A 234 32.56 34.08 -7.59
N LYS A 235 33.29 33.49 -8.54
CA LYS A 235 32.70 32.87 -9.74
C LYS A 235 31.97 31.58 -9.37
N ALA A 236 32.49 30.83 -8.41
CA ALA A 236 31.86 29.60 -7.95
C ALA A 236 30.53 29.88 -7.25
N GLU A 237 30.50 30.87 -6.36
CA GLU A 237 29.28 31.32 -5.66
C GLU A 237 28.18 31.72 -6.65
N GLU A 238 28.51 32.49 -7.70
CA GLU A 238 27.55 32.88 -8.74
C GLU A 238 26.93 31.66 -9.45
N VAL A 239 27.74 30.64 -9.78
CA VAL A 239 27.25 29.45 -10.47
C VAL A 239 26.37 28.59 -9.54
N ILE A 240 26.77 28.43 -8.28
CA ILE A 240 26.03 27.64 -7.29
C ILE A 240 24.68 28.28 -6.98
N GLU A 241 24.62 29.60 -6.73
CA GLU A 241 23.36 30.31 -6.45
C GLU A 241 22.35 30.21 -7.61
N ASN A 242 22.83 30.31 -8.85
CA ASN A 242 22.00 30.14 -10.05
C ASN A 242 21.47 28.71 -10.20
N THR A 243 22.26 27.71 -9.81
CA THR A 243 21.89 26.30 -9.86
C THR A 243 20.86 25.95 -8.79
N ASP A 244 21.05 26.42 -7.55
CA ASP A 244 20.10 26.20 -6.45
C ASP A 244 18.76 26.90 -6.70
N SER A 245 18.80 28.12 -7.24
CA SER A 245 17.60 28.86 -7.64
C SER A 245 16.76 28.12 -8.68
N SER A 246 17.40 27.31 -9.54
CA SER A 246 16.72 26.50 -10.54
C SER A 246 16.30 25.12 -10.01
N ALA A 247 17.04 24.52 -9.07
CA ALA A 247 16.69 23.28 -8.39
C ALA A 247 15.49 23.41 -7.43
N LEU A 248 15.37 24.54 -6.71
CA LEU A 248 14.21 24.89 -5.86
C LEU A 248 12.88 24.93 -6.63
N LYS A 249 12.92 25.02 -7.97
CA LYS A 249 11.74 25.02 -8.84
C LYS A 249 11.11 23.62 -8.99
N TYR A 250 11.83 22.55 -8.64
CA TYR A 250 11.36 21.17 -8.70
C TYR A 250 11.61 20.46 -7.36
N GLY A 251 10.75 20.74 -6.37
CA GLY A 251 10.80 20.09 -5.06
C GLY A 251 10.59 18.57 -5.16
N LEU A 252 11.51 17.82 -4.53
CA LEU A 252 11.69 16.36 -4.50
C LEU A 252 12.32 15.76 -5.77
N THR A 253 13.46 15.08 -5.59
CA THR A 253 14.09 14.31 -6.67
C THR A 253 13.24 13.08 -7.03
N ARG A 254 13.34 12.62 -8.28
CA ARG A 254 12.58 11.44 -8.76
C ARG A 254 12.78 10.21 -7.86
N GLU A 255 13.98 10.01 -7.34
CA GLU A 255 14.33 8.91 -6.42
C GLU A 255 13.59 9.03 -5.08
N GLN A 256 13.53 10.24 -4.50
CA GLN A 256 12.79 10.47 -3.26
C GLN A 256 11.29 10.18 -3.45
N VAL A 257 10.71 10.57 -4.58
CA VAL A 257 9.30 10.27 -4.89
C VAL A 257 9.06 8.76 -5.01
N VAL A 258 9.94 8.04 -5.72
CA VAL A 258 9.82 6.57 -5.88
C VAL A 258 9.97 5.87 -4.53
N ASN A 259 10.90 6.29 -3.69
CA ASN A 259 11.12 5.71 -2.37
C ASN A 259 9.93 5.95 -1.43
N VAL A 260 9.32 7.14 -1.46
CA VAL A 260 8.09 7.42 -0.71
C VAL A 260 6.94 6.55 -1.19
N ILE A 261 6.75 6.41 -2.51
CA ILE A 261 5.70 5.56 -3.08
C ILE A 261 5.93 4.09 -2.69
N ALA A 262 7.16 3.58 -2.80
CA ALA A 262 7.51 2.22 -2.43
C ALA A 262 7.27 1.95 -0.94
N ALA A 263 7.65 2.90 -0.07
CA ALA A 263 7.42 2.80 1.38
C ALA A 263 5.91 2.78 1.71
N VAL A 264 5.11 3.63 1.07
CA VAL A 264 3.65 3.66 1.25
C VAL A 264 3.02 2.34 0.77
N MET A 265 3.41 1.86 -0.41
CA MET A 265 2.91 0.60 -0.97
C MET A 265 3.30 -0.61 -0.12
N GLY A 266 4.55 -0.67 0.36
CA GLY A 266 5.01 -1.70 1.29
C GLY A 266 4.24 -1.67 2.60
N SER A 267 3.98 -0.47 3.15
CA SER A 267 3.18 -0.29 4.37
C SER A 267 1.76 -0.81 4.18
N ILE A 268 1.10 -0.44 3.07
CA ILE A 268 -0.25 -0.91 2.75
C ILE A 268 -0.29 -2.44 2.64
N PHE A 269 0.69 -3.05 1.97
CA PHE A 269 0.76 -4.51 1.86
C PHE A 269 0.90 -5.17 3.25
N VAL A 270 1.76 -4.65 4.12
CA VAL A 270 1.93 -5.18 5.47
C VAL A 270 0.65 -5.03 6.30
N PHE A 271 -0.04 -3.89 6.24
CA PHE A 271 -1.25 -3.65 7.04
C PHE A 271 -2.52 -4.30 6.49
N VAL A 272 -2.57 -4.66 5.21
CA VAL A 272 -3.76 -5.25 4.57
C VAL A 272 -3.57 -6.73 4.29
N ALA A 273 -2.48 -7.11 3.61
CA ALA A 273 -2.29 -8.48 3.15
C ALA A 273 -1.85 -9.42 4.28
N VAL A 274 -0.98 -8.98 5.20
CA VAL A 274 -0.49 -9.83 6.29
C VAL A 274 -1.62 -10.21 7.27
N PRO A 275 -2.52 -9.30 7.71
CA PRO A 275 -3.68 -9.70 8.51
C PRO A 275 -4.62 -10.63 7.77
N VAL A 276 -4.85 -10.43 6.47
CA VAL A 276 -5.69 -11.34 5.66
C VAL A 276 -5.03 -12.72 5.49
N LEU A 277 -3.70 -12.81 5.42
CA LEU A 277 -2.98 -14.09 5.33
C LEU A 277 -2.87 -14.80 6.69
N LEU A 278 -2.64 -14.08 7.79
CA LEU A 278 -2.53 -14.65 9.14
C LEU A 278 -3.89 -14.92 9.78
N PHE A 279 -4.88 -14.09 9.44
CA PHE A 279 -6.27 -14.17 9.86
C PHE A 279 -7.13 -14.16 8.61
N PRO A 280 -7.10 -15.25 7.80
CA PRO A 280 -8.02 -15.37 6.68
C PRO A 280 -9.43 -15.12 7.22
N PRO A 281 -10.24 -14.32 6.51
CA PRO A 281 -11.60 -14.04 6.93
C PRO A 281 -12.22 -15.38 7.29
N VAL A 282 -12.76 -15.46 8.52
CA VAL A 282 -13.59 -16.60 8.90
C VAL A 282 -14.56 -16.75 7.74
N PRO A 283 -14.60 -17.92 7.06
CA PRO A 283 -15.50 -18.06 5.94
C PRO A 283 -16.85 -17.60 6.45
N THR A 284 -17.38 -16.49 5.89
CA THR A 284 -18.81 -16.22 5.97
C THR A 284 -19.41 -17.55 5.63
N PRO A 285 -20.30 -18.13 6.47
CA PRO A 285 -20.85 -19.44 6.17
C PRO A 285 -21.29 -19.36 4.72
N LYS A 286 -20.59 -20.09 3.83
CA LYS A 286 -21.17 -20.39 2.53
C LYS A 286 -22.51 -20.92 2.96
N ALA A 287 -23.61 -20.29 2.52
CA ALA A 287 -24.89 -20.94 2.55
C ALA A 287 -24.58 -22.33 2.00
N TYR A 288 -24.56 -23.31 2.89
CA TYR A 288 -24.21 -24.67 2.55
C TYR A 288 -25.44 -25.08 1.80
N ILE A 289 -25.50 -24.77 0.51
CA ILE A 289 -26.44 -25.38 -0.39
C ILE A 289 -25.93 -26.82 -0.41
N ARG A 290 -26.41 -27.61 0.57
CA ARG A 290 -26.47 -29.04 0.44
C ARG A 290 -27.15 -29.29 -0.90
N PRO A 291 -26.70 -30.26 -1.70
CA PRO A 291 -27.51 -30.75 -2.80
C PRO A 291 -28.92 -30.96 -2.25
N TRP A 292 -29.91 -30.35 -2.89
CA TRP A 292 -31.32 -30.46 -2.53
C TRP A 292 -31.87 -31.88 -2.84
N ASP A 293 -31.02 -32.90 -2.89
CA ASP A 293 -31.44 -34.26 -3.26
C ASP A 293 -32.13 -35.00 -2.13
N ASP A 294 -31.86 -34.65 -0.86
CA ASP A 294 -32.35 -35.45 0.28
C ASP A 294 -33.58 -34.87 1.00
N ASN A 295 -34.17 -33.75 0.56
CA ASN A 295 -35.29 -33.16 1.32
C ASN A 295 -36.29 -32.30 0.53
N ILE A 296 -36.39 -32.48 -0.80
CA ILE A 296 -37.50 -31.87 -1.59
C ILE A 296 -38.87 -32.29 -1.03
N GLU A 297 -38.98 -33.52 -0.54
CA GLU A 297 -40.21 -34.03 0.09
C GLU A 297 -40.60 -33.23 1.34
N GLU A 298 -39.65 -32.86 2.20
CA GLU A 298 -39.92 -32.07 3.41
C GLU A 298 -40.24 -30.60 3.08
N VAL A 299 -39.65 -30.04 2.03
CA VAL A 299 -39.97 -28.68 1.56
C VAL A 299 -41.37 -28.64 0.93
N CYS A 300 -41.75 -29.65 0.15
CA CYS A 300 -43.11 -29.76 -0.40
C CYS A 300 -44.15 -30.01 0.71
N LYS A 301 -43.85 -30.86 1.70
CA LYS A 301 -44.72 -31.06 2.87
C LYS A 301 -44.90 -29.78 3.68
N ALA A 302 -43.84 -29.00 3.87
CA ALA A 302 -43.91 -27.71 4.56
C ALA A 302 -44.77 -26.71 3.78
N ALA A 303 -44.61 -26.62 2.46
CA ALA A 303 -45.39 -25.72 1.60
C ALA A 303 -46.89 -26.10 1.58
N ILE A 304 -47.21 -27.39 1.47
CA ILE A 304 -48.61 -27.88 1.53
C ILE A 304 -49.23 -27.53 2.89
N LYS A 305 -48.51 -27.78 3.98
CA LYS A 305 -48.99 -27.51 5.34
C LYS A 305 -49.17 -26.02 5.62
N VAL A 306 -48.31 -25.16 5.07
CA VAL A 306 -48.48 -23.69 5.11
C VAL A 306 -49.72 -23.27 4.31
N SER A 307 -50.00 -23.91 3.16
CA SER A 307 -51.23 -23.62 2.39
C SER A 307 -52.50 -24.11 3.10
N GLU A 308 -52.47 -25.28 3.77
CA GLU A 308 -53.59 -25.80 4.57
C GLU A 308 -53.86 -24.89 5.79
N MET A 309 -52.81 -24.38 6.43
CA MET A 309 -52.90 -23.43 7.53
C MET A 309 -53.44 -22.07 7.06
N ALA A 310 -53.00 -21.57 5.91
CA ALA A 310 -53.52 -20.34 5.32
C ALA A 310 -55.00 -20.48 4.92
N THR A 311 -55.39 -21.64 4.39
CA THR A 311 -56.79 -21.94 4.03
C THR A 311 -57.69 -22.02 5.26
N ARG A 312 -57.23 -22.62 6.36
CA ARG A 312 -57.94 -22.62 7.66
C ARG A 312 -58.03 -21.24 8.28
N ALA A 313 -56.94 -20.47 8.27
CA ALA A 313 -56.91 -19.11 8.80
C ALA A 313 -57.86 -18.18 8.01
N ASN A 314 -57.98 -18.36 6.70
CA ASN A 314 -58.90 -17.59 5.86
C ASN A 314 -60.37 -17.97 6.13
N TRP A 315 -60.67 -19.25 6.37
CA TRP A 315 -62.00 -19.72 6.77
C TRP A 315 -62.42 -19.19 8.16
N GLU A 316 -61.49 -19.08 9.10
CA GLU A 316 -61.77 -18.53 10.43
C GLU A 316 -61.86 -16.99 10.41
N MET A 317 -61.07 -16.30 9.57
CA MET A 317 -61.18 -14.85 9.34
C MET A 317 -62.53 -14.42 8.75
N ASP A 318 -63.08 -15.18 7.79
CA ASP A 318 -64.42 -14.91 7.23
C ASP A 318 -65.53 -15.11 8.29
N SER A 319 -65.35 -16.06 9.22
CA SER A 319 -66.31 -16.28 10.31
C SER A 319 -66.27 -15.18 11.37
N VAL A 320 -65.08 -14.66 11.70
CA VAL A 320 -64.85 -13.61 12.70
C VAL A 320 -65.23 -12.23 12.17
N THR A 321 -64.99 -11.95 10.88
CA THR A 321 -65.43 -10.69 10.24
C THR A 321 -66.95 -10.61 10.12
N HIS A 322 -67.63 -11.72 9.86
CA HIS A 322 -69.09 -11.77 9.83
C HIS A 322 -69.72 -11.56 11.22
N GLU A 323 -69.15 -12.14 12.28
CA GLU A 323 -69.61 -11.89 13.66
C GLU A 323 -69.30 -10.47 14.14
N ALA A 324 -68.14 -9.91 13.80
CA ALA A 324 -67.76 -8.54 14.16
C ALA A 324 -68.63 -7.48 13.46
N ASP A 325 -68.95 -7.67 12.18
CA ASP A 325 -69.86 -6.78 11.43
C ASP A 325 -71.30 -6.86 11.97
N THR A 326 -71.75 -8.06 12.36
CA THR A 326 -73.07 -8.26 12.98
C THR A 326 -73.14 -7.62 14.38
N PHE A 327 -72.05 -7.65 15.15
CA PHE A 327 -71.95 -7.04 16.48
C PHE A 327 -71.88 -5.51 16.41
N ALA A 328 -71.12 -4.95 15.47
CA ALA A 328 -71.04 -3.50 15.24
C ALA A 328 -72.39 -2.91 14.78
N LYS A 329 -73.13 -3.63 13.91
CA LYS A 329 -74.47 -3.23 13.45
C LYS A 329 -75.51 -3.24 14.58
N ARG A 330 -75.47 -4.22 15.49
CA ARG A 330 -76.37 -4.26 16.66
C ARG A 330 -76.10 -3.13 17.65
N ARG A 331 -74.84 -2.80 17.91
CA ARG A 331 -74.47 -1.73 18.85
C ARG A 331 -74.84 -0.34 18.34
N ARG A 332 -74.72 -0.09 17.03
CA ARG A 332 -75.22 1.13 16.37
C ARG A 332 -76.74 1.29 16.49
N TRP A 333 -77.48 0.18 16.40
CA TRP A 333 -78.94 0.19 16.52
C TRP A 333 -79.40 0.57 17.94
N ASP A 334 -78.73 0.05 18.96
CA ASP A 334 -79.02 0.35 20.37
C ASP A 334 -78.68 1.80 20.76
N ASP A 335 -77.61 2.39 20.20
CA ASP A 335 -77.23 3.79 20.43
C ASP A 335 -78.19 4.78 19.75
N THR A 336 -78.71 4.42 18.58
CA THR A 336 -79.73 5.21 17.87
C THR A 336 -81.04 5.23 18.66
N LEU A 337 -81.42 4.08 19.25
CA LEU A 337 -82.61 3.94 20.10
C LEU A 337 -82.53 4.76 21.39
N ASN A 338 -81.35 4.89 22.00
CA ASN A 338 -81.16 5.66 23.24
C ASN A 338 -81.12 7.19 23.06
N HIS A 339 -81.06 7.68 21.81
CA HIS A 339 -81.05 9.11 21.48
C HIS A 339 -82.36 9.60 20.83
N THR A 340 -83.40 8.75 20.81
CA THR A 340 -84.69 9.02 20.17
C THR A 340 -85.51 10.15 20.80
N ASP A 341 -85.27 10.49 22.07
CA ASP A 341 -86.00 11.56 22.78
C ASP A 341 -85.63 12.99 22.33
N LYS A 342 -84.70 13.15 21.37
CA LYS A 342 -84.25 14.43 20.82
C LYS A 342 -84.64 14.69 19.36
N LEU A 343 -85.43 13.81 18.74
CA LEU A 343 -85.86 13.96 17.35
C LEU A 343 -87.14 14.80 17.26
N THR A 344 -87.12 15.85 16.44
CA THR A 344 -88.28 16.71 16.16
C THR A 344 -88.96 16.29 14.86
N GLU A 345 -90.21 16.73 14.62
CA GLU A 345 -90.99 16.32 13.43
C GLU A 345 -90.30 16.71 12.10
N SER A 346 -89.41 17.72 12.10
CA SER A 346 -88.58 18.11 10.96
C SER A 346 -87.38 17.19 10.66
N ASP A 347 -87.04 16.26 11.57
CA ASP A 347 -85.93 15.31 11.41
C ASP A 347 -86.35 14.04 10.63
N SER A 348 -87.66 13.86 10.40
CA SER A 348 -88.24 12.71 9.70
C SER A 348 -88.16 12.77 8.16
N GLU A 349 -87.78 13.93 7.60
CA GLU A 349 -87.69 14.15 6.15
C GLU A 349 -86.24 14.27 5.62
N ARG A 350 -85.22 14.05 6.48
CA ARG A 350 -83.80 14.07 6.07
C ARG A 350 -83.31 12.71 5.52
N PRO A 351 -82.61 12.68 4.38
CA PRO A 351 -81.89 11.50 3.90
C PRO A 351 -80.85 11.00 4.92
N TRP A 352 -80.71 9.68 5.06
CA TRP A 352 -79.87 9.01 6.09
C TRP A 352 -78.38 9.37 6.03
N ASP A 353 -77.92 9.89 4.90
CA ASP A 353 -76.55 10.28 4.60
C ASP A 353 -76.18 11.70 5.07
N GLU A 354 -77.14 12.49 5.59
CA GLU A 354 -76.89 13.85 6.10
C GLU A 354 -76.85 13.98 7.63
N TYR A 355 -76.94 12.86 8.37
CA TYR A 355 -76.70 12.88 9.82
C TYR A 355 -75.20 12.74 10.11
N ASP A 356 -74.53 13.87 10.39
CA ASP A 356 -73.19 13.90 10.96
C ASP A 356 -73.25 13.42 12.43
N PHE A 357 -73.16 12.10 12.64
CA PHE A 357 -72.87 11.49 13.94
C PHE A 357 -71.35 11.29 14.15
N TYR A 358 -70.56 12.26 13.71
CA TYR A 358 -69.17 12.39 14.14
C TYR A 358 -69.09 13.42 15.26
N ASP A 359 -69.29 12.96 16.50
CA ASP A 359 -68.72 13.67 17.65
C ASP A 359 -67.20 13.41 17.63
N GLU A 360 -66.45 14.36 17.08
CA GLU A 360 -64.98 14.38 17.01
C GLU A 360 -64.30 14.50 18.40
N SER A 361 -64.98 14.20 19.51
CA SER A 361 -64.43 14.35 20.87
C SER A 361 -64.18 13.05 21.63
N VAL A 362 -64.25 11.87 20.98
CA VAL A 362 -63.73 10.62 21.55
C VAL A 362 -62.61 10.06 20.69
N ASP A 363 -61.43 10.62 20.91
CA ASP A 363 -60.15 10.20 20.32
C ASP A 363 -59.71 8.86 20.95
N TYR A 364 -60.25 7.75 20.44
CA TYR A 364 -59.63 6.45 20.67
C TYR A 364 -58.46 6.33 19.69
N SER A 365 -57.25 6.61 20.19
CA SER A 365 -56.02 6.44 19.42
C SER A 365 -55.99 5.07 18.72
N GLU A 366 -55.61 5.03 17.44
CA GLU A 366 -55.35 3.79 16.69
C GLU A 366 -54.47 2.80 17.49
N GLU A 367 -53.61 3.29 18.38
CA GLU A 367 -52.74 2.47 19.23
C GLU A 367 -53.50 1.60 20.25
N GLU A 368 -54.67 2.02 20.75
CA GLU A 368 -55.41 1.28 21.79
C GLU A 368 -56.30 0.17 21.20
N SER A 369 -56.81 0.39 19.98
CA SER A 369 -57.56 -0.60 19.22
C SER A 369 -56.66 -1.67 18.59
N ILE A 370 -55.45 -1.30 18.16
CA ILE A 370 -54.41 -2.23 17.68
C ILE A 370 -53.88 -3.08 18.86
N ARG A 371 -53.65 -2.50 20.04
CA ARG A 371 -53.21 -3.26 21.24
C ARG A 371 -54.18 -4.34 21.69
N LEU A 372 -55.48 -4.04 21.72
CA LEU A 372 -56.52 -5.01 22.12
C LEU A 372 -56.68 -6.16 21.12
N TRP A 373 -56.32 -5.94 19.85
CA TRP A 373 -56.29 -6.96 18.81
C TRP A 373 -55.06 -7.85 18.93
N ASP A 374 -53.88 -7.27 19.17
CA ASP A 374 -52.62 -8.00 19.32
C ASP A 374 -52.62 -8.89 20.57
N ASP A 375 -53.05 -8.38 21.73
CA ASP A 375 -52.95 -9.14 23.00
C ASP A 375 -53.86 -10.38 23.01
N LYS A 376 -55.05 -10.32 22.39
CA LYS A 376 -55.97 -11.47 22.28
C LYS A 376 -55.57 -12.48 21.22
N VAL A 377 -54.96 -12.02 20.13
CA VAL A 377 -54.45 -12.90 19.06
C VAL A 377 -53.20 -13.63 19.55
N LEU A 378 -52.28 -12.94 20.23
CA LEU A 378 -51.07 -13.54 20.78
C LEU A 378 -51.38 -14.54 21.91
N GLU A 379 -52.33 -14.26 22.82
CA GLU A 379 -52.73 -15.20 23.87
C GLU A 379 -53.37 -16.49 23.30
N LYS A 380 -54.06 -16.39 22.16
CA LYS A 380 -54.69 -17.54 21.48
C LYS A 380 -53.68 -18.36 20.68
N VAL A 381 -52.74 -17.70 20.00
CA VAL A 381 -51.64 -18.33 19.26
C VAL A 381 -50.70 -19.08 20.22
N ASP A 382 -50.43 -18.55 21.41
CA ASP A 382 -49.56 -19.19 22.41
C ASP A 382 -50.27 -20.41 23.08
N GLN A 383 -51.60 -20.34 23.27
CA GLN A 383 -52.40 -21.50 23.69
C GLN A 383 -52.38 -22.63 22.64
N ASP A 384 -52.55 -22.32 21.36
CA ASP A 384 -52.55 -23.31 20.27
C ASP A 384 -51.14 -23.87 19.99
N TRP A 385 -50.08 -23.08 20.17
CA TRP A 385 -48.70 -23.56 20.12
C TRP A 385 -48.36 -24.54 21.25
N SER A 386 -48.89 -24.33 22.46
CA SER A 386 -48.69 -25.25 23.59
C SER A 386 -49.40 -26.60 23.41
N VAL A 387 -50.51 -26.64 22.66
CA VAL A 387 -51.19 -27.87 22.24
C VAL A 387 -50.37 -28.59 21.17
N PHE A 388 -49.76 -27.85 20.25
CA PHE A 388 -48.91 -28.39 19.17
C PHE A 388 -47.66 -29.12 19.70
N ASP A 389 -46.99 -28.60 20.73
CA ASP A 389 -45.80 -29.26 21.29
C ASP A 389 -46.13 -30.53 22.11
N ARG A 390 -47.39 -30.61 22.59
CA ARG A 390 -47.90 -31.77 23.32
C ARG A 390 -48.34 -32.91 22.39
N ASP A 391 -48.94 -32.61 21.23
CA ASP A 391 -49.36 -33.61 20.23
C ASP A 391 -48.19 -34.14 19.38
N ARG A 392 -47.16 -33.31 19.13
CA ARG A 392 -45.91 -33.72 18.46
C ARG A 392 -45.21 -34.91 19.15
N ASN A 393 -45.29 -34.98 20.47
CA ASN A 393 -44.67 -36.05 21.26
C ASN A 393 -45.58 -37.28 21.43
N GLN A 394 -46.86 -37.24 21.03
CA GLN A 394 -47.82 -38.35 21.24
C GLN A 394 -48.31 -39.07 19.98
N GLN A 395 -48.32 -38.45 18.79
CA GLN A 395 -48.95 -39.06 17.60
C GLN A 395 -47.94 -39.50 16.54
N ASN A 396 -47.43 -40.72 16.72
CA ASN A 396 -46.60 -41.49 15.79
C ASN A 396 -47.32 -41.71 14.43
N LEU A 397 -47.46 -40.66 13.61
CA LEU A 397 -48.30 -40.60 12.41
C LEU A 397 -47.61 -41.31 11.23
N LYS A 398 -48.19 -42.44 10.80
CA LYS A 398 -47.92 -43.09 9.51
C LYS A 398 -48.93 -42.56 8.48
N PHE A 399 -48.47 -42.03 7.36
CA PHE A 399 -49.31 -41.72 6.21
C PHE A 399 -49.13 -42.79 5.11
N GLU A 400 -50.25 -43.18 4.50
CA GLU A 400 -50.30 -44.07 3.33
C GLU A 400 -49.69 -43.42 2.09
N ASN A 401 -49.20 -44.24 1.17
CA ASN A 401 -48.16 -43.92 0.20
C ASN A 401 -48.68 -43.03 -0.95
N ILE A 402 -48.20 -41.79 -1.03
CA ILE A 402 -48.53 -40.77 -2.05
C ILE A 402 -48.30 -41.25 -3.50
N ASN A 403 -47.44 -42.26 -3.68
CA ASN A 403 -47.18 -42.87 -4.98
C ASN A 403 -48.44 -43.57 -5.55
N GLU A 404 -49.35 -44.03 -4.70
CA GLU A 404 -50.58 -44.72 -5.12
C GLU A 404 -51.61 -43.75 -5.74
N ILE A 405 -51.55 -42.46 -5.36
CA ILE A 405 -52.40 -41.39 -5.92
C ILE A 405 -51.88 -40.96 -7.30
N ILE A 406 -50.55 -40.90 -7.45
CA ILE A 406 -49.89 -40.51 -8.71
C ILE A 406 -50.06 -41.61 -9.78
N ASP A 407 -49.93 -42.88 -9.40
CA ASP A 407 -50.03 -44.02 -10.33
C ASP A 407 -51.45 -44.25 -10.86
N GLN A 408 -52.49 -43.74 -10.19
CA GLN A 408 -53.88 -43.89 -10.65
C GLN A 408 -54.34 -42.80 -11.63
N GLY A 409 -53.50 -41.79 -11.93
CA GLY A 409 -53.84 -40.73 -12.90
C GLY A 409 -55.04 -39.86 -12.51
N LYS A 410 -55.43 -39.84 -11.23
CA LYS A 410 -56.59 -39.10 -10.70
C LYS A 410 -56.19 -37.76 -10.06
N VAL A 411 -55.20 -37.08 -10.62
CA VAL A 411 -54.70 -35.81 -10.06
C VAL A 411 -55.77 -34.72 -10.22
N GLU A 412 -56.53 -34.72 -11.31
CA GLU A 412 -57.54 -33.70 -11.60
C GLU A 412 -58.79 -33.81 -10.71
N ASP A 413 -59.20 -35.04 -10.35
CA ASP A 413 -60.38 -35.30 -9.49
C ASP A 413 -60.12 -34.95 -8.01
N ALA A 414 -58.86 -34.93 -7.56
CA ALA A 414 -58.52 -34.66 -6.17
C ALA A 414 -58.66 -33.18 -5.78
N PHE A 415 -58.81 -32.27 -6.76
CA PHE A 415 -58.64 -30.83 -6.56
C PHE A 415 -59.69 -29.96 -7.27
N GLU A 416 -60.83 -30.53 -7.70
CA GLU A 416 -61.90 -29.78 -8.37
C GLU A 416 -62.37 -28.53 -7.58
N ASN A 417 -62.30 -28.57 -6.25
CA ASN A 417 -62.76 -27.52 -5.35
C ASN A 417 -61.72 -26.43 -5.01
N LEU A 418 -60.52 -26.44 -5.61
CA LEU A 418 -59.52 -25.39 -5.41
C LEU A 418 -59.77 -24.18 -6.33
N ASP A 419 -59.42 -22.99 -5.84
CA ASP A 419 -59.43 -21.75 -6.60
C ASP A 419 -58.44 -21.79 -7.78
N ASP A 420 -58.76 -21.10 -8.87
CA ASP A 420 -58.04 -21.16 -10.14
C ASP A 420 -56.59 -20.66 -10.02
N TYR A 421 -56.34 -19.73 -9.10
CA TYR A 421 -54.98 -19.27 -8.78
C TYR A 421 -54.12 -20.40 -8.18
N PHE A 422 -54.68 -21.20 -7.28
CA PHE A 422 -53.98 -22.30 -6.61
C PHE A 422 -53.79 -23.52 -7.53
N LYS A 423 -54.75 -23.75 -8.44
CA LYS A 423 -54.61 -24.75 -9.50
C LYS A 423 -53.40 -24.45 -10.39
N GLU A 424 -53.15 -23.18 -10.71
CA GLU A 424 -52.03 -22.77 -11.54
C GLU A 424 -50.67 -22.90 -10.82
N GLU A 425 -50.58 -22.54 -9.54
CA GLU A 425 -49.37 -22.74 -8.73
C GLU A 425 -48.99 -24.23 -8.59
N LEU A 426 -49.97 -25.10 -8.35
CA LEU A 426 -49.75 -26.55 -8.27
C LEU A 426 -49.33 -27.13 -9.63
N ARG A 427 -49.93 -26.66 -10.72
CA ARG A 427 -49.55 -27.04 -12.10
C ARG A 427 -48.09 -26.68 -12.39
N ILE A 428 -47.65 -25.48 -12.00
CA ILE A 428 -46.26 -25.03 -12.14
C ILE A 428 -45.32 -25.90 -11.30
N GLY A 429 -45.69 -26.22 -10.06
CA GLY A 429 -44.93 -27.11 -9.18
C GLY A 429 -44.72 -28.50 -9.77
N PHE A 430 -45.77 -29.09 -10.36
CA PHE A 430 -45.67 -30.40 -11.02
C PHE A 430 -44.88 -30.36 -12.34
N GLU A 431 -45.02 -29.31 -13.16
CA GLU A 431 -44.21 -29.15 -14.38
C GLU A 431 -42.71 -29.05 -14.06
N LEU A 432 -42.36 -28.35 -12.99
CA LEU A 432 -40.98 -28.23 -12.52
C LEU A 432 -40.45 -29.59 -12.02
N LEU A 433 -41.30 -30.37 -11.33
CA LEU A 433 -40.97 -31.73 -10.88
C LEU A 433 -40.71 -32.69 -12.06
N GLU A 434 -41.51 -32.58 -13.13
CA GLU A 434 -41.35 -33.42 -14.31
C GLU A 434 -40.13 -33.03 -15.16
N LYS A 435 -39.83 -31.72 -15.25
CA LYS A 435 -38.61 -31.20 -15.88
C LYS A 435 -37.36 -31.63 -15.11
N SER A 436 -37.41 -31.59 -13.78
CA SER A 436 -36.36 -32.09 -12.89
C SER A 436 -36.08 -33.58 -13.08
N LYS A 437 -37.12 -34.44 -13.17
CA LYS A 437 -36.96 -35.88 -13.46
C LYS A 437 -36.32 -36.16 -14.82
N LYS A 438 -36.41 -35.23 -15.78
CA LYS A 438 -35.77 -35.32 -17.11
C LYS A 438 -34.36 -34.69 -17.14
N GLY A 439 -33.85 -34.21 -16.01
CA GLY A 439 -32.49 -33.69 -15.86
C GLY A 439 -32.22 -32.38 -16.61
N LYS A 440 -33.23 -31.52 -16.80
CA LYS A 440 -33.08 -30.17 -17.38
C LYS A 440 -33.23 -29.08 -16.35
#